data_AF-A0A953QR14-F1
#
_entry.id   AF-A0A953QR14-F1
#
_cell.length_a   1.000
_cell.length_b   1.000
_cell.length_c   1.000
_cell.angle_alpha   90.00
_cell.angle_beta   90.00
_cell.angle_gamma   90.00
#
_symmetry.space_group_name_H-M   'P 1'
#
loop_
_entity.id
_entity.type
_entity.pdbx_description
1 polymer ?
#
loop_
_entity_poly.entity_id
_entity_poly.type
_entity_poly.pdbx_seq_one_letter_code
_entity_poly.pdbx_strand_id
1 'polypeptide(L)'
;MTHSNPITVKIASESNYQLSCVANGDLQQRVTVSQNGKTLGTFSGSGEGIQMKQSDGSTTLSGSTRQPTQLSLLFQNSKNGSNGPFQNSTIMLDSTAGIVTTVAAGDSTDSRGGDTVLTLVVTSVSAVGAGH
;
A
#
# COMPACT_ATOMS: atom_id res chain seq x y z
N MET A 1 -4.86 11.83 11.59
CA MET A 1 -6.20 12.08 11.02
C MET A 1 -6.66 10.81 10.33
N THR A 2 -7.96 10.48 10.36
CA THR A 2 -8.50 9.32 9.66
C THR A 2 -8.74 9.65 8.18
N HIS A 3 -8.41 8.73 7.29
CA HIS A 3 -8.57 8.90 5.84
C HIS A 3 -9.58 7.92 5.24
N SER A 4 -10.08 8.24 4.05
CA SER A 4 -10.89 7.33 3.25
C SER A 4 -10.12 6.06 2.91
N ASN A 5 -10.81 4.93 2.90
CA ASN A 5 -10.30 3.65 2.43
C ASN A 5 -11.15 3.19 1.25
N PRO A 6 -10.61 3.10 0.03
CA PRO A 6 -9.19 3.16 -0.33
C PRO A 6 -8.56 4.56 -0.25
N ILE A 7 -7.23 4.61 -0.02
CA ILE A 7 -6.43 5.82 -0.25
C ILE A 7 -6.15 5.95 -1.74
N THR A 8 -6.20 7.18 -2.21
CA THR A 8 -5.73 7.54 -3.53
C THR A 8 -4.37 8.25 -3.45
N VAL A 9 -3.39 7.77 -4.21
CA VAL A 9 -2.11 8.44 -4.41
C VAL A 9 -1.97 8.82 -5.88
N LYS A 10 -1.70 10.11 -6.14
CA LYS A 10 -1.40 10.61 -7.48
C LYS A 10 0.09 10.43 -7.75
N ILE A 11 0.42 9.79 -8.86
CA ILE A 11 1.79 9.66 -9.35
C ILE A 11 1.90 10.56 -10.58
N ALA A 12 2.94 11.40 -10.61
CA ALA A 12 3.21 12.27 -11.75
C ALA A 12 3.51 11.45 -13.02
N SER A 13 3.49 12.10 -14.19
CA SER A 13 4.03 11.52 -15.42
C SER A 13 5.54 11.26 -15.28
N GLU A 14 6.08 10.40 -16.14
CA GLU A 14 7.51 10.11 -16.23
C GLU A 14 8.12 9.75 -14.86
N SER A 15 7.42 8.91 -14.10
CA SER A 15 7.82 8.51 -12.76
C SER A 15 7.87 6.99 -12.64
N ASN A 16 8.81 6.51 -11.84
CA ASN A 16 8.82 5.13 -11.36
C ASN A 16 8.29 5.11 -9.93
N TYR A 17 7.61 4.03 -9.57
CA TYR A 17 7.20 3.80 -8.19
C TYR A 17 7.50 2.38 -7.78
N GLN A 18 7.75 2.20 -6.49
CA GLN A 18 7.89 0.91 -5.85
C GLN A 18 7.12 0.92 -4.53
N LEU A 19 6.35 -0.13 -4.31
CA LEU A 19 5.53 -0.37 -3.12
C LEU A 19 6.04 -1.59 -2.39
N SER A 20 6.09 -1.51 -1.07
CA SER A 20 6.24 -2.65 -0.17
C SER A 20 5.32 -2.49 1.03
N CYS A 21 4.89 -3.60 1.61
CA CYS A 21 4.03 -3.60 2.79
C CYS A 21 4.65 -4.48 3.89
N VAL A 22 4.56 -4.01 5.12
CA VAL A 22 4.95 -4.72 6.33
C VAL A 22 3.71 -4.86 7.21
N ALA A 23 3.41 -6.10 7.56
CA ALA A 23 2.40 -6.43 8.54
C ALA A 23 2.94 -6.16 9.95
N ASN A 24 2.13 -5.51 10.79
CA ASN A 24 2.40 -5.26 12.21
C ASN A 24 1.14 -5.54 13.03
N GLY A 25 0.81 -6.83 13.13
CA GLY A 25 -0.28 -7.29 13.99
C GLY A 25 -0.70 -8.72 13.69
N ASP A 26 -1.40 -9.32 14.65
CA ASP A 26 -1.80 -10.73 14.57
C ASP A 26 -2.89 -11.01 13.55
N LEU A 27 -3.64 -9.97 13.16
CA LEU A 27 -4.66 -10.08 12.13
C LEU A 27 -4.03 -10.35 10.77
N GLN A 28 -4.73 -11.12 9.95
CA GLN A 28 -4.37 -11.22 8.55
C GLN A 28 -4.63 -9.88 7.87
N GLN A 29 -3.60 -9.29 7.29
CA GLN A 29 -3.67 -8.04 6.59
C GLN A 29 -3.57 -8.26 5.09
N ARG A 30 -4.20 -7.36 4.35
CA ARG A 30 -4.23 -7.34 2.89
C ARG A 30 -4.19 -5.91 2.38
N VAL A 31 -3.34 -5.67 1.38
CA VAL A 31 -3.34 -4.41 0.64
C VAL A 31 -3.50 -4.70 -0.84
N THR A 32 -4.59 -4.23 -1.43
CA THR A 32 -4.84 -4.33 -2.87
C THR A 32 -4.45 -3.02 -3.53
N VAL A 33 -3.57 -3.11 -4.53
CA VAL A 33 -3.09 -1.97 -5.31
C VAL A 33 -3.77 -2.00 -6.67
N SER A 34 -4.47 -0.92 -7.01
CA SER A 34 -5.11 -0.77 -8.32
C SER A 34 -4.67 0.53 -9.00
N GLN A 35 -4.48 0.49 -10.31
CA GLN A 35 -4.19 1.66 -11.13
C GLN A 35 -5.30 1.83 -12.16
N ASN A 36 -5.93 3.02 -12.18
CA ASN A 36 -7.02 3.34 -13.09
C ASN A 36 -8.13 2.25 -13.11
N GLY A 37 -8.45 1.67 -11.94
CA GLY A 37 -9.47 0.63 -11.79
C GLY A 37 -8.99 -0.81 -12.05
N LYS A 38 -7.78 -1.02 -12.57
CA LYS A 38 -7.19 -2.36 -12.75
C LYS A 38 -6.32 -2.75 -11.56
N THR A 39 -6.59 -3.89 -10.95
CA THR A 39 -5.72 -4.46 -9.90
C THR A 39 -4.36 -4.82 -10.49
N LEU A 40 -3.31 -4.28 -9.89
CA LEU A 40 -1.92 -4.58 -10.23
C LEU A 40 -1.39 -5.74 -9.39
N GLY A 41 -1.75 -5.78 -8.11
CA GLY A 41 -1.32 -6.82 -7.19
C GLY A 41 -1.93 -6.66 -5.82
N THR A 42 -1.80 -7.72 -5.02
CA THR A 42 -2.32 -7.78 -3.66
C THR A 42 -1.23 -8.31 -2.74
N PHE A 43 -0.85 -7.53 -1.75
CA PHE A 43 0.02 -7.97 -0.66
C PHE A 43 -0.81 -8.61 0.44
N SER A 44 -0.32 -9.70 1.03
CA SER A 44 -0.95 -10.37 2.17
C SER A 44 0.12 -10.81 3.17
N GLY A 45 -0.17 -10.69 4.47
CA GLY A 45 0.70 -11.14 5.55
C GLY A 45 0.06 -10.91 6.93
N SER A 46 0.67 -11.46 7.97
CA SER A 46 0.33 -11.26 9.38
C SER A 46 1.60 -11.41 10.24
N GLY A 47 1.54 -10.93 11.47
CA GLY A 47 2.64 -10.91 12.43
C GLY A 47 3.25 -9.52 12.61
N GLU A 48 4.13 -9.38 13.59
CA GLU A 48 4.84 -8.13 13.89
C GLU A 48 6.10 -8.01 13.02
N GLY A 49 6.22 -6.91 12.25
CA GLY A 49 7.38 -6.65 11.40
C GLY A 49 7.52 -7.58 10.19
N ILE A 50 6.46 -8.27 9.77
CA ILE A 50 6.54 -9.28 8.71
C ILE A 50 6.34 -8.63 7.34
N GLN A 51 7.32 -8.81 6.45
CA GLN A 51 7.18 -8.35 5.07
C GLN A 51 6.07 -9.14 4.34
N MET A 52 5.03 -8.41 3.91
CA MET A 52 3.91 -9.00 3.20
C MET A 52 4.33 -9.41 1.79
N LYS A 53 3.67 -10.43 1.25
CA LYS A 53 3.99 -11.03 -0.05
C LYS A 53 2.79 -10.98 -0.98
N GLN A 54 3.08 -10.90 -2.27
CA GLN A 54 2.13 -11.17 -3.34
C GLN A 54 1.98 -12.68 -3.55
N SER A 55 1.01 -13.09 -4.38
CA SER A 55 0.74 -14.50 -4.68
C SER A 55 1.91 -15.22 -5.36
N ASP A 56 2.78 -14.48 -6.04
CA ASP A 56 4.01 -14.98 -6.66
C ASP A 56 5.20 -15.02 -5.68
N GLY A 57 5.00 -14.62 -4.42
CA GLY A 57 6.02 -14.53 -3.39
C GLY A 57 6.81 -13.21 -3.39
N SER A 58 6.59 -12.32 -4.35
CA SER A 58 7.26 -11.02 -4.41
C SER A 58 6.84 -10.15 -3.23
N THR A 59 7.80 -9.44 -2.65
CA THR A 59 7.57 -8.50 -1.55
C THR A 59 7.51 -7.04 -2.00
N THR A 60 7.63 -6.82 -3.32
CA THR A 60 7.59 -5.48 -3.92
C THR A 60 6.72 -5.46 -5.17
N LEU A 61 6.06 -4.32 -5.41
CA LEU A 61 5.33 -4.03 -6.63
C LEU A 61 5.87 -2.73 -7.21
N SER A 62 6.38 -2.80 -8.43
CA SER A 62 6.97 -1.66 -9.11
C SER A 62 6.22 -1.35 -10.41
N GLY A 63 6.20 -0.09 -10.79
CA GLY A 63 5.63 0.34 -12.06
C GLY A 63 6.21 1.66 -12.51
N SER A 64 5.86 2.05 -13.74
CA SER A 64 6.26 3.31 -14.35
C SER A 64 5.08 4.00 -15.00
N THR A 65 5.16 5.32 -15.12
CA THR A 65 4.09 6.16 -15.63
C THR A 65 4.61 7.00 -16.78
N ARG A 66 3.85 7.08 -17.88
CA ARG A 66 4.10 8.03 -18.98
C ARG A 66 3.17 9.24 -18.93
N GLN A 67 2.06 9.09 -18.23
CA GLN A 67 1.08 10.14 -17.97
C GLN A 67 0.75 10.12 -16.48
N PRO A 68 0.26 11.25 -15.92
CA PRO A 68 -0.18 11.27 -14.54
C PRO A 68 -1.21 10.15 -14.31
N THR A 69 -1.06 9.42 -13.21
CA THR A 69 -1.91 8.28 -12.89
C THR A 69 -2.28 8.28 -11.43
N GLN A 70 -3.27 7.46 -11.10
CA GLN A 70 -3.79 7.32 -9.76
C GLN A 70 -3.66 5.87 -9.32
N LEU A 71 -2.98 5.67 -8.19
CA LEU A 71 -2.99 4.42 -7.47
C LEU A 71 -4.09 4.49 -6.40
N SER A 72 -4.89 3.45 -6.35
CA SER A 72 -5.88 3.19 -5.30
C SER A 72 -5.34 2.07 -4.42
N LEU A 73 -5.20 2.34 -3.13
CA LEU A 73 -4.66 1.45 -2.12
C LEU A 73 -5.78 1.07 -1.15
N LEU A 74 -6.30 -0.14 -1.27
CA LEU A 74 -7.35 -0.68 -0.41
C LEU A 74 -6.70 -1.50 0.71
N PHE A 75 -6.86 -1.06 1.95
CA PHE A 75 -6.33 -1.75 3.14
C PHE A 75 -7.43 -2.55 3.81
N GLN A 76 -7.17 -3.83 4.07
CA GLN A 76 -8.14 -4.69 4.72
C GLN A 76 -7.46 -5.59 5.75
N ASN A 77 -8.24 -6.06 6.71
CA ASN A 77 -7.81 -7.04 7.69
C ASN A 77 -8.88 -8.13 7.91
N SER A 78 -8.46 -9.27 8.44
CA SER A 78 -9.31 -10.42 8.75
C SER A 78 -8.88 -11.05 10.07
N LYS A 79 -9.84 -11.17 11.01
CA LYS A 79 -9.70 -11.92 12.27
C LYS A 79 -9.71 -13.45 12.06
N ASN A 80 -10.14 -13.91 10.90
CA ASN A 80 -10.31 -15.33 10.57
C ASN A 80 -9.21 -15.83 9.62
N GLY A 81 -8.05 -15.17 9.57
CA GLY A 81 -6.91 -15.57 8.75
C GLY A 81 -7.06 -15.27 7.25
N SER A 82 -6.19 -15.88 6.43
CA SER A 82 -6.05 -15.67 4.98
C SER A 82 -7.31 -15.95 4.15
N ASN A 83 -8.15 -16.89 4.60
CA ASN A 83 -9.40 -17.28 3.93
C ASN A 83 -10.64 -16.67 4.57
N GLY A 84 -10.48 -15.84 5.61
CA GLY A 84 -11.57 -15.20 6.32
C GLY A 84 -12.21 -14.03 5.55
N PRO A 85 -13.39 -13.56 5.98
CA PRO A 85 -13.94 -12.31 5.49
C PRO A 85 -13.02 -11.15 5.85
N PHE A 86 -12.69 -10.32 4.86
CA PHE A 86 -11.88 -9.12 5.02
C PHE A 86 -12.77 -7.90 5.25
N GLN A 87 -12.37 -7.06 6.20
CA GLN A 87 -13.01 -5.79 6.50
C GLN A 87 -12.06 -4.64 6.16
N ASN A 88 -12.61 -3.51 5.73
CA ASN A 88 -11.81 -2.33 5.42
C ASN A 88 -11.17 -1.79 6.70
N SER A 89 -9.85 -1.60 6.69
CA SER A 89 -9.11 -1.02 7.81
C SER A 89 -9.38 0.49 7.93
N THR A 90 -9.30 1.03 9.14
CA THR A 90 -9.14 2.47 9.32
C THR A 90 -7.71 2.88 8.95
N ILE A 91 -7.56 4.07 8.37
CA ILE A 91 -6.30 4.52 7.80
C ILE A 91 -5.82 5.77 8.54
N MET A 92 -4.58 5.73 9.04
CA MET A 92 -3.88 6.87 9.59
C MET A 92 -2.66 7.19 8.71
N LEU A 93 -2.60 8.40 8.16
CA LEU A 93 -1.42 8.85 7.42
C LEU A 93 -0.49 9.61 8.35
N ASP A 94 0.76 9.15 8.43
CA ASP A 94 1.87 9.89 9.01
C ASP A 94 2.87 10.17 7.88
N SER A 95 2.84 11.37 7.31
CA SER A 95 3.70 11.74 6.19
C SER A 95 4.83 12.65 6.68
N THR A 96 6.05 12.13 6.61
CA THR A 96 7.25 12.97 6.64
C THR A 96 7.93 12.87 5.26
N ALA A 97 7.85 13.96 4.49
CA ALA A 97 8.58 14.26 3.25
C ALA A 97 8.92 13.09 2.28
N GLY A 98 8.14 12.95 1.21
CA GLY A 98 8.53 12.24 -0.02
C GLY A 98 8.41 10.71 -0.01
N ILE A 99 8.21 10.10 1.16
CA ILE A 99 7.90 8.68 1.33
C ILE A 99 6.46 8.62 1.88
N VAL A 100 5.53 8.05 1.11
CA VAL A 100 4.19 7.81 1.66
C VAL A 100 4.29 6.57 2.53
N THR A 101 4.53 6.80 3.82
CA THR A 101 4.37 5.80 4.88
C THR A 101 2.90 5.81 5.27
N THR A 102 2.13 4.85 4.76
CA THR A 102 0.74 4.68 5.21
C THR A 102 0.76 3.72 6.39
N VAL A 103 0.31 4.19 7.56
CA VAL A 103 0.07 3.35 8.73
C VAL A 103 -1.44 3.06 8.77
N ALA A 104 -1.86 1.98 8.11
CA ALA A 104 -3.20 1.47 8.39
C ALA A 104 -3.21 1.01 9.85
N ALA A 105 -4.24 1.36 10.61
CA ALA A 105 -4.29 1.05 12.02
C ALA A 105 -5.70 0.66 12.44
N GLY A 106 -5.75 -0.42 13.22
CA GLY A 106 -6.76 -0.73 14.23
C GLY A 106 -8.17 -1.03 13.73
N ASP A 107 -8.66 -2.20 14.14
CA ASP A 107 -10.09 -2.40 14.25
C ASP A 107 -10.73 -1.37 15.21
N SER A 108 -12.04 -1.23 15.13
CA SER A 108 -12.77 -0.17 15.81
C SER A 108 -12.93 -0.33 17.34
N THR A 109 -12.23 -1.26 18.02
CA THR A 109 -12.53 -1.51 19.45
C THR A 109 -11.38 -1.89 20.37
N ASP A 110 -10.20 -2.28 19.90
CA ASP A 110 -9.05 -2.41 20.81
C ASP A 110 -7.73 -1.92 20.19
N SER A 111 -6.93 -1.28 21.04
CA SER A 111 -5.71 -0.59 20.67
C SER A 111 -4.50 -1.54 20.59
N ARG A 112 -4.66 -2.80 20.15
CA ARG A 112 -3.60 -3.82 20.31
C ARG A 112 -3.25 -4.73 19.15
N GLY A 113 -3.74 -4.58 17.93
CA GLY A 113 -3.15 -5.39 16.86
C GLY A 113 -3.84 -5.29 15.52
N GLY A 114 -3.21 -4.62 14.57
CA GLY A 114 -3.70 -4.60 13.20
C GLY A 114 -3.04 -3.54 12.33
N ASP A 115 -1.83 -3.11 12.66
CA ASP A 115 -1.20 -2.00 11.97
C ASP A 115 -0.50 -2.51 10.70
N THR A 116 -0.81 -1.96 9.53
CA THR A 116 -0.06 -2.26 8.30
C THR A 116 0.74 -1.04 7.94
N VAL A 117 2.05 -1.19 7.79
CA VAL A 117 2.92 -0.13 7.29
C VAL A 117 3.16 -0.39 5.81
N LEU A 118 2.59 0.45 4.96
CA LEU A 118 2.92 0.49 3.54
C LEU A 118 3.95 1.59 3.31
N THR A 119 5.04 1.24 2.64
CA THR A 119 6.04 2.18 2.15
C THR A 119 5.88 2.30 0.64
N LEU A 120 5.58 3.52 0.18
CA LEU A 120 5.61 3.87 -1.24
C LEU A 120 6.78 4.82 -1.49
N VAL A 121 7.70 4.39 -2.35
CA VAL A 121 8.79 5.20 -2.88
C VAL A 121 8.44 5.59 -4.31
N VAL A 122 8.42 6.88 -4.60
CA VAL A 122 8.23 7.43 -5.95
C VAL A 122 9.50 8.14 -6.36
N THR A 123 10.09 7.72 -7.47
CA THR A 123 11.27 8.35 -8.05
C THR A 123 10.87 8.95 -9.39
N SER A 124 10.87 10.28 -9.48
CA SER A 124 10.69 10.97 -10.76
C SER A 124 11.86 10.63 -11.69
N VAL A 125 11.57 10.21 -12.91
CA VAL A 125 12.59 10.06 -13.93
C VAL A 125 12.78 11.45 -14.51
N SER A 126 13.85 12.15 -14.13
CA SER A 126 14.24 13.35 -14.87
C SER A 126 14.52 12.89 -16.29
N ALA A 127 13.75 13.39 -17.26
CA ALA A 127 14.03 13.16 -18.67
C ALA A 127 15.47 13.63 -18.93
N VAL A 128 16.41 12.68 -19.04
CA VAL A 128 17.73 12.98 -19.58
C VAL A 128 17.47 13.34 -21.02
N GLY A 129 17.70 14.62 -21.36
CA GLY A 129 17.23 15.25 -22.57
C GLY A 129 17.47 14.43 -23.83
N ALA A 130 16.41 14.25 -24.62
CA ALA A 130 16.57 14.12 -26.06
C ALA A 130 16.94 15.51 -26.57
N GLY A 131 18.22 15.86 -26.46
CA GLY A 131 18.80 17.02 -27.10
C GLY A 131 19.00 16.75 -28.60
N HIS A 132 18.47 17.67 -29.40
CA HIS A 132 18.70 17.94 -30.83
C HIS A 132 18.20 16.93 -31.87
#